data_AF-A0A0U5JYD4-F1
#
_entry.id   AF-A0A0U5JYD4-F1
#
_cell.length_a   1.000
_cell.length_b   1.000
_cell.length_c   1.000
_cell.angle_alpha   90.00
_cell.angle_beta   90.00
_cell.angle_gamma   90.00
#
_symmetry.space_group_name_H-M   'P 1'
#
loop_
_entity.id
_entity.type
_entity.pdbx_description
1 polymer ?
#
loop_
_entity_poly.entity_id
_entity_poly.type
_entity_poly.pdbx_seq_one_letter_code
_entity_poly.pdbx_strand_id
1 'polypeptide(L)'
;MTTTVKKATKTMQLGDLELDLKLGGREVFKIERRLGKSMLSLFMDSQGGNKLPPVNEILIVLQGANQNHGVTDKRVLNAFEKYLDDGNTTMDLFNALMELFEASGFFGKKKKSSKTNSESDEVTLDPVEATQDQLL
;
A
#
# COMPACT_ATOMS: atom_id res chain seq x y z
N MET A 1 -16.36 -19.67 26.65
CA MET A 1 -15.31 -19.55 25.63
C MET A 1 -15.24 -18.10 25.22
N THR A 2 -14.27 -17.35 25.73
CA THR A 2 -14.16 -15.90 25.48
C THR A 2 -13.50 -15.70 24.12
N THR A 3 -14.30 -15.44 23.09
CA THR A 3 -13.80 -15.11 21.76
C THR A 3 -13.17 -13.73 21.83
N THR A 4 -11.86 -13.66 22.03
CA THR A 4 -11.11 -12.40 21.91
C THR A 4 -11.17 -11.95 20.45
N VAL A 5 -12.11 -11.05 20.14
CA VAL A 5 -12.19 -10.39 18.83
C VAL A 5 -10.91 -9.58 18.67
N LYS A 6 -9.93 -10.12 17.92
CA LYS A 6 -8.72 -9.39 17.56
C LYS A 6 -9.13 -8.15 16.74
N LYS A 7 -9.04 -6.97 17.39
CA LYS A 7 -9.36 -5.63 16.86
C LYS A 7 -8.72 -5.39 15.48
N ALA A 8 -9.42 -4.65 14.62
CA ALA A 8 -8.90 -4.17 13.34
C ALA A 8 -7.61 -3.35 13.56
N THR A 9 -6.68 -3.44 12.62
CA THR A 9 -5.38 -2.77 12.71
C THR A 9 -5.42 -1.35 12.15
N LYS A 10 -6.35 -1.06 11.24
CA LYS A 10 -6.52 0.25 10.60
C LYS A 10 -7.97 0.40 10.14
N THR A 11 -8.52 1.61 10.17
CA THR A 11 -9.79 1.93 9.49
C THR A 11 -9.50 2.79 8.26
N MET A 12 -10.31 2.65 7.22
CA MET A 12 -10.21 3.43 5.98
C MET A 12 -11.60 3.78 5.47
N GLN A 13 -11.76 5.02 4.99
CA GLN A 13 -12.95 5.45 4.29
C GLN A 13 -12.75 5.31 2.78
N LEU A 14 -13.55 4.46 2.13
CA LEU A 14 -13.62 4.30 0.68
C LEU A 14 -14.95 4.90 0.20
N GLY A 15 -14.97 6.18 -0.14
CA GLY A 15 -16.21 6.90 -0.46
C GLY A 15 -17.16 6.88 0.74
N ASP A 16 -18.32 6.27 0.60
CA ASP A 16 -19.30 6.09 1.69
C ASP A 16 -19.14 4.77 2.47
N LEU A 17 -18.11 3.97 2.18
CA LEU A 17 -17.87 2.68 2.82
C LEU A 17 -16.72 2.78 3.82
N GLU A 18 -17.04 2.60 5.09
CA GLU A 18 -16.02 2.40 6.13
C GLU A 18 -15.53 0.94 6.11
N LEU A 19 -14.21 0.77 6.01
CA LEU A 19 -13.53 -0.51 6.02
C LEU A 19 -12.71 -0.67 7.30
N ASP A 20 -13.02 -1.71 8.07
CA ASP A 20 -12.26 -2.14 9.23
C ASP A 20 -11.16 -3.11 8.78
N LEU A 21 -9.97 -2.60 8.50
CA LEU A 21 -8.90 -3.36 7.87
C LEU A 21 -8.04 -4.12 8.88
N LYS A 22 -7.81 -5.39 8.57
CA LYS A 22 -6.89 -6.26 9.29
C LYS A 22 -6.23 -7.23 8.34
N LEU A 23 -4.91 -7.28 8.37
CA LEU A 23 -4.13 -8.19 7.53
C LEU A 23 -3.36 -9.19 8.39
N GLY A 24 -4.02 -10.30 8.75
CA GLY A 24 -3.39 -11.45 9.41
C GLY A 24 -3.19 -12.62 8.44
N GLY A 25 -2.61 -13.72 8.93
CA GLY A 25 -2.34 -14.90 8.09
C GLY A 25 -3.58 -15.50 7.41
N ARG A 26 -4.75 -15.43 8.07
CA ARG A 26 -6.02 -15.91 7.47
C ARG A 26 -6.48 -15.01 6.33
N GLU A 27 -6.35 -13.70 6.50
CA GLU A 27 -6.75 -12.72 5.50
C GLU A 27 -5.81 -12.78 4.29
N VAL A 28 -4.49 -12.81 4.52
CA VAL A 28 -3.47 -13.01 3.47
C VAL A 28 -3.77 -14.25 2.64
N PHE A 29 -4.00 -15.40 3.29
CA PHE A 29 -4.30 -16.66 2.58
C PHE A 29 -5.55 -16.57 1.69
N LYS A 30 -6.62 -15.93 2.18
CA LYS A 30 -7.86 -15.76 1.39
C LYS A 30 -7.65 -14.81 0.22
N ILE A 31 -6.93 -13.72 0.44
CA ILE A 31 -6.63 -12.70 -0.57
C ILE A 31 -5.78 -13.33 -1.68
N GLU A 32 -4.69 -14.03 -1.34
CA GLU A 32 -3.85 -14.70 -2.34
C GLU A 32 -4.61 -15.76 -3.15
N ARG A 33 -5.49 -16.53 -2.50
CA ARG A 33 -6.36 -17.49 -3.20
C ARG A 33 -7.28 -16.80 -4.20
N ARG A 34 -7.78 -15.60 -3.89
CA ARG A 34 -8.64 -14.81 -4.78
C ARG A 34 -7.86 -14.12 -5.89
N LEU A 35 -6.64 -13.65 -5.60
CA LEU A 35 -5.74 -13.05 -6.59
C LEU A 35 -5.12 -14.09 -7.53
N GLY A 36 -5.01 -15.35 -7.10
CA GLY A 36 -4.33 -16.42 -7.84
C GLY A 36 -2.80 -16.30 -7.83
N LYS A 37 -2.25 -15.44 -6.97
CA LYS A 37 -0.81 -15.13 -6.88
C LYS A 37 -0.47 -14.57 -5.51
N SER A 38 0.83 -14.48 -5.20
CA SER A 38 1.27 -13.92 -3.92
C SER A 38 1.00 -12.42 -3.83
N MET A 39 0.64 -11.93 -2.63
CA MET A 39 0.50 -10.50 -2.37
C MET A 39 1.81 -9.73 -2.58
N LEU A 40 2.97 -10.38 -2.46
CA LEU A 40 4.26 -9.74 -2.79
C LEU A 40 4.39 -9.39 -4.28
N SER A 41 3.79 -10.21 -5.15
CA SER A 41 3.81 -10.00 -6.60
C SER A 41 2.98 -8.81 -7.08
N LEU A 42 2.24 -8.15 -6.16
CA LEU A 42 1.56 -6.89 -6.43
C LEU A 42 2.54 -5.78 -6.80
N PHE A 43 3.75 -5.83 -6.23
CA PHE A 43 4.75 -4.77 -6.38
C PHE A 43 5.94 -5.17 -7.24
N MET A 44 5.99 -6.42 -7.70
CA MET A 44 7.08 -6.96 -8.52
C MET A 44 6.57 -7.39 -9.90
N ASP A 45 7.27 -7.01 -10.95
CA ASP A 45 7.05 -7.53 -12.30
C ASP A 45 7.78 -8.87 -12.52
N SER A 46 7.59 -9.47 -13.69
CA SER A 46 8.21 -10.75 -14.06
C SER A 46 9.73 -10.69 -14.25
N GLN A 47 10.32 -9.49 -14.23
CA GLN A 47 11.76 -9.24 -14.32
C GLN A 47 12.35 -8.79 -12.97
N GLY A 48 11.54 -8.75 -11.91
CA GLY A 48 11.95 -8.30 -10.57
C GLY A 48 11.99 -6.77 -10.41
N GLY A 49 11.48 -6.02 -11.39
CA GLY A 49 11.30 -4.57 -11.31
C GLY A 49 10.10 -4.18 -10.46
N ASN A 50 10.11 -2.94 -9.95
CA ASN A 50 8.99 -2.38 -9.21
C ASN A 50 7.83 -2.06 -10.16
N LYS A 51 6.61 -2.46 -9.79
CA LYS A 51 5.39 -2.07 -10.50
C LYS A 51 4.33 -1.59 -9.52
N LEU A 52 3.42 -0.77 -10.01
CA LEU A 52 2.21 -0.43 -9.28
C LEU A 52 1.16 -1.53 -9.49
N PRO A 53 0.46 -1.98 -8.43
CA PRO A 53 -0.61 -2.93 -8.57
C PRO A 53 -1.79 -2.30 -9.32
N PRO A 54 -2.46 -3.06 -10.19
CA PRO A 54 -3.75 -2.68 -10.76
C PRO A 54 -4.79 -2.39 -9.67
N VAL A 55 -5.68 -1.41 -9.93
CA VAL A 55 -6.71 -0.97 -8.95
C VAL A 55 -7.59 -2.12 -8.46
N ASN A 56 -8.00 -3.03 -9.35
CA ASN A 56 -8.80 -4.19 -8.95
C ASN A 56 -8.09 -5.06 -7.91
N GLU A 57 -6.76 -5.22 -8.01
CA GLU A 57 -5.98 -5.98 -7.03
C GLU A 57 -5.91 -5.25 -5.69
N ILE A 58 -5.75 -3.93 -5.71
CA ILE A 58 -5.81 -3.10 -4.49
C ILE A 58 -7.17 -3.25 -3.80
N LEU A 59 -8.27 -3.13 -4.55
CA LEU A 59 -9.63 -3.28 -4.03
C LEU A 59 -9.90 -4.68 -3.47
N ILE A 60 -9.38 -5.73 -4.13
CA ILE A 60 -9.46 -7.12 -3.64
C ILE A 60 -8.77 -7.25 -2.27
N VAL A 61 -7.60 -6.63 -2.11
CA VAL A 61 -6.84 -6.68 -0.86
C VAL A 61 -7.57 -5.91 0.25
N LEU A 62 -8.04 -4.70 -0.02
CA LEU A 62 -8.78 -3.88 0.95
C LEU A 62 -10.08 -4.58 1.38
N GLN A 63 -10.85 -5.12 0.44
CA GLN A 63 -12.05 -5.90 0.73
C GLN A 63 -11.73 -7.17 1.52
N GLY A 64 -10.66 -7.90 1.15
CA GLY A 64 -10.27 -9.13 1.82
C GLY A 64 -9.71 -8.92 3.23
N ALA A 65 -9.12 -7.76 3.49
CA ALA A 65 -8.66 -7.34 4.81
C ALA A 65 -9.79 -6.77 5.68
N ASN A 66 -10.88 -6.30 5.06
CA ASN A 66 -12.02 -5.74 5.76
C ASN A 66 -12.72 -6.78 6.67
N GLN A 67 -13.03 -6.37 7.90
CA GLN A 67 -13.71 -7.19 8.91
C GLN A 67 -15.23 -6.96 8.90
N ASN A 68 -15.72 -5.90 8.24
CA ASN A 68 -17.15 -5.61 8.16
C ASN A 68 -17.87 -6.67 7.31
N HIS A 69 -18.96 -7.21 7.84
CA HIS A 69 -19.78 -8.19 7.13
C HIS A 69 -20.56 -7.56 5.97
N GLY A 70 -20.91 -8.37 4.95
CA GLY A 70 -21.80 -7.95 3.87
C GLY A 70 -21.17 -7.05 2.80
N VAL A 71 -19.87 -6.80 2.85
CA VAL A 71 -19.16 -6.01 1.83
C VAL A 71 -18.92 -6.85 0.57
N THR A 72 -19.79 -6.69 -0.42
CA THR A 72 -19.74 -7.36 -1.72
C THR A 72 -18.85 -6.61 -2.73
N ASP A 73 -18.45 -7.29 -3.80
CA ASP A 73 -17.65 -6.70 -4.88
C ASP A 73 -18.34 -5.48 -5.51
N LYS A 74 -19.66 -5.59 -5.72
CA LYS A 74 -20.49 -4.47 -6.20
C LYS A 74 -20.46 -3.30 -5.22
N ARG A 75 -20.56 -3.57 -3.90
CA ARG A 75 -20.53 -2.52 -2.88
C ARG A 75 -19.19 -1.79 -2.86
N VAL A 76 -18.08 -2.52 -3.04
CA VAL A 76 -16.72 -1.95 -3.12
C VAL A 76 -16.54 -1.10 -4.37
N LEU A 77 -17.01 -1.57 -5.54
CA LEU A 77 -16.93 -0.80 -6.78
C LEU A 77 -17.70 0.52 -6.69
N ASN A 78 -18.95 0.48 -6.22
CA ASN A 78 -19.75 1.71 -6.02
C ASN A 78 -19.07 2.67 -5.02
N ALA A 79 -18.45 2.12 -3.97
CA ALA A 79 -17.72 2.90 -2.99
C ALA A 79 -16.48 3.57 -3.60
N PHE A 80 -15.78 2.85 -4.49
CA PHE A 80 -14.61 3.34 -5.20
C PHE A 80 -14.97 4.42 -6.23
N GLU A 81 -16.08 4.28 -6.96
CA GLU A 81 -16.60 5.35 -7.83
C GLU A 81 -16.83 6.62 -7.02
N LYS A 82 -17.54 6.52 -5.89
CA LYS A 82 -17.75 7.66 -5.00
C LYS A 82 -16.45 8.22 -4.43
N TYR A 83 -15.49 7.36 -4.08
CA TYR A 83 -14.17 7.79 -3.60
C TYR A 83 -13.46 8.69 -4.63
N LEU A 84 -13.58 8.38 -5.92
CA LEU A 84 -13.06 9.23 -7.00
C LEU A 84 -13.89 10.51 -7.18
N ASP A 85 -15.22 10.44 -7.10
CA ASP A 85 -16.11 11.61 -7.18
C ASP A 85 -15.84 12.62 -6.05
N ASP A 86 -15.45 12.12 -4.86
CA ASP A 86 -15.05 12.92 -3.71
C ASP A 86 -13.67 13.58 -3.89
N GLY A 87 -13.00 13.37 -5.03
CA GLY A 87 -11.74 14.00 -5.41
C GLY A 87 -10.47 13.21 -5.06
N ASN A 88 -10.61 11.98 -4.54
CA ASN A 88 -9.45 11.14 -4.26
C ASN A 88 -8.92 10.47 -5.54
N THR A 89 -7.69 9.99 -5.48
CA THR A 89 -7.00 9.37 -6.62
C THR A 89 -6.71 7.89 -6.37
N THR A 90 -6.37 7.18 -7.45
CA THR A 90 -5.83 5.81 -7.35
C THR A 90 -4.51 5.75 -6.58
N MET A 91 -3.77 6.86 -6.53
CA MET A 91 -2.54 6.96 -5.74
C MET A 91 -2.83 7.02 -4.24
N ASP A 92 -3.92 7.70 -3.84
CA ASP A 92 -4.37 7.71 -2.45
C ASP A 92 -4.80 6.31 -1.98
N LEU A 93 -5.47 5.57 -2.87
CA LEU A 93 -5.82 4.16 -2.63
C LEU A 93 -4.58 3.28 -2.47
N PHE A 94 -3.54 3.50 -3.28
CA PHE A 94 -2.27 2.81 -3.16
C PHE A 94 -1.55 3.15 -1.85
N ASN A 95 -1.56 4.41 -1.43
CA ASN A 95 -0.98 4.83 -0.15
C ASN A 95 -1.68 4.14 1.02
N ALA A 96 -3.01 4.06 1.00
CA ALA A 96 -3.77 3.34 2.02
C ALA A 96 -3.45 1.83 2.07
N LEU A 97 -3.21 1.21 0.91
CA LEU A 97 -2.73 -0.18 0.82
C LEU A 97 -1.35 -0.33 1.49
N MET A 98 -0.42 0.57 1.20
CA MET A 98 0.92 0.55 1.81
C MET A 98 0.89 0.73 3.32
N GLU A 99 0.07 1.67 3.80
CA GLU A 99 -0.14 1.87 5.23
C GLU A 99 -0.73 0.64 5.92
N LEU A 100 -1.66 -0.09 5.25
CA LEU A 100 -2.18 -1.36 5.77
C LEU A 100 -1.06 -2.40 5.91
N PHE A 101 -0.17 -2.52 4.92
CA PHE A 101 0.91 -3.51 4.93
C PHE A 101 1.96 -3.19 6.00
N GLU A 102 2.28 -1.91 6.18
CA GLU A 102 3.16 -1.46 7.25
C GLU A 102 2.53 -1.72 8.63
N ALA A 103 1.28 -1.30 8.83
CA ALA A 103 0.57 -1.47 10.10
C ALA A 103 0.39 -2.95 10.49
N SER A 104 0.27 -3.85 9.52
CA SER A 104 0.18 -5.28 9.77
C SER A 104 1.54 -5.97 9.99
N GLY A 105 2.64 -5.24 9.80
CA GLY A 105 4.00 -5.81 9.83
C GLY A 105 4.27 -6.78 8.68
N PHE A 106 3.59 -6.61 7.54
CA PHE A 106 3.70 -7.48 6.37
C PHE A 106 5.14 -7.57 5.83
N PHE A 107 5.84 -6.43 5.81
CA PHE A 107 7.25 -6.34 5.40
C PHE A 107 8.24 -6.76 6.50
N GLY A 108 7.75 -7.29 7.62
CA GLY A 108 8.53 -7.58 8.81
C GLY A 108 8.73 -6.35 9.71
N LYS A 109 9.14 -6.60 10.95
CA LYS A 109 9.52 -5.52 11.86
C LYS A 109 10.88 -4.98 11.40
N LYS A 110 11.02 -3.67 11.26
CA LYS A 110 12.34 -3.03 11.18
C LYS A 110 13.13 -3.52 12.40
N LYS A 111 14.11 -4.42 12.19
CA LYS A 111 15.12 -4.69 13.21
C LYS A 111 15.75 -3.32 13.47
N LYS A 112 15.84 -2.89 14.73
CA LYS A 112 16.76 -1.82 15.11
C LYS A 112 18.16 -2.33 14.79
N SER A 113 18.60 -2.22 13.55
CA SER A 113 20.00 -2.37 13.20
C SER A 113 20.72 -1.23 13.87
N SER A 114 21.55 -1.58 14.85
CA SER A 114 22.73 -0.81 15.19
C SER A 114 23.39 -0.31 13.89
N LYS A 115 23.49 1.01 13.75
CA LYS A 115 24.33 1.79 12.81
C LYS A 115 24.82 1.05 11.56
N THR A 116 24.30 1.44 10.39
CA THR A 116 25.13 1.57 9.20
C THR A 116 24.84 2.95 8.63
N ASN A 117 25.89 3.75 8.54
CA ASN A 117 25.91 5.11 8.00
C ASN A 117 25.46 5.04 6.54
N SER A 118 24.27 5.55 6.21
CA SER A 118 24.03 6.04 4.86
C SER A 118 24.21 7.54 4.96
N GLU A 119 25.43 7.96 4.62
CA GLU A 119 25.77 9.36 4.39
C GLU A 119 24.72 9.96 3.46
N SER A 120 24.14 11.06 3.92
CA SER A 120 23.49 12.04 3.09
C SER A 120 24.55 12.67 2.20
N ASP A 121 24.72 12.14 0.99
CA ASP A 121 25.30 12.90 -0.11
C ASP A 121 24.14 13.59 -0.83
N GLU A 122 23.96 14.88 -0.54
CA GLU A 122 23.22 15.77 -1.41
C GLU A 122 23.89 15.74 -2.80
N VAL A 123 23.25 15.07 -3.75
CA VAL A 123 23.59 15.26 -5.16
C VAL A 123 22.79 16.47 -5.64
N THR A 124 23.42 17.64 -5.62
CA THR A 124 22.89 18.84 -6.31
C THR A 124 23.01 18.64 -7.83
N LEU A 125 21.96 19.05 -8.55
CA LEU A 125 21.89 19.01 -10.01
C LEU A 125 22.29 20.35 -10.65
N ASP A 126 22.91 21.25 -9.90
CA ASP A 126 23.29 22.55 -10.43
C ASP A 126 24.42 22.38 -11.44
N PRO A 127 24.30 22.93 -12.67
CA PRO A 127 25.37 22.87 -13.64
C PRO A 127 26.55 23.70 -13.14
N VAL A 128 27.74 23.11 -13.14
CA VAL A 128 28.99 23.84 -12.91
C VAL A 128 29.07 24.95 -13.96
N GLU A 129 28.85 26.20 -13.56
CA GLU A 129 29.08 27.33 -14.43
C GLU A 129 30.55 27.28 -14.89
N ALA A 130 30.74 27.08 -16.20
CA ALA A 130 32.04 27.16 -16.83
C ALA A 130 32.55 28.59 -16.68
N THR A 131 33.55 28.82 -15.83
CA THR A 131 34.34 30.05 -15.89
C THR A 131 35.15 30.06 -17.19
N GLN A 132 34.53 30.58 -18.25
CA GLN A 132 35.23 31.29 -19.31
C GLN A 132 35.46 32.71 -18.79
N ASP A 133 36.74 33.04 -18.57
CA ASP A 133 37.37 34.38 -18.52
C ASP A 133 38.60 34.21 -17.60
N GLN A 134 39.84 34.31 -18.06
CA GLN A 134 40.37 35.42 -18.84
C GLN A 134 41.39 34.93 -19.87
N LEU A 135 41.09 35.21 -21.13
CA LEU A 135 42.09 35.65 -22.09
C LEU A 135 42.61 37.00 -21.61
N LEU A 136 43.89 37.08 -21.26
CA LEU A 136 44.82 38.18 -21.54
C LEU A 136 46.23 37.82 -21.08
#